data_AF-A0A533XKQ0-F1
#
_entry.id   AF-A0A533XKQ0-F1
#
_cell.length_a   1.000
_cell.length_b   1.000
_cell.length_c   1.000
_cell.angle_alpha   90.00
_cell.angle_beta   90.00
_cell.angle_gamma   90.00
#
_symmetry.space_group_name_H-M   'P 1'
#
loop_
_entity.id
_entity.type
_entity.pdbx_description
1 polymer ?
#
loop_
_entity_poly.entity_id
_entity_poly.type
_entity_poly.pdbx_seq_one_letter_code
_entity_poly.pdbx_strand_id
1 'polypeptide(L)'
;MEILVAGLMLVLILAYANGANDVSKAVATLVGSGVTNYHTAILWGTIWTMLGAVTAASWATAMLKTFTTGILKGEAASPVAMGFAIITARRHMRSWEDSAEARWRSLVFPASSGSRS
;
A
#
# COMPACT_ATOMS: atom_id res chain seq x y z
N MET A 1 25.44 13.93 4.71
CA MET A 1 24.59 14.50 3.64
C MET A 1 24.03 13.40 2.74
N GLU A 2 24.86 12.47 2.29
CA GLU A 2 24.49 11.25 1.54
C GLU A 2 23.24 10.51 2.05
N ILE A 3 23.18 10.17 3.34
CA ILE A 3 22.05 9.41 3.93
C ILE A 3 20.74 10.20 3.87
N LEU A 4 20.79 11.51 4.05
CA LEU A 4 19.60 12.37 4.00
C LEU A 4 19.06 12.45 2.56
N VAL A 5 19.96 12.60 1.59
CA VAL A 5 19.61 12.63 0.16
C VAL A 5 19.04 11.28 -0.27
N ALA A 6 19.67 10.17 0.09
CA ALA A 6 19.17 8.83 -0.19
C ALA A 6 17.80 8.58 0.46
N GLY A 7 17.63 8.98 1.73
CA GLY A 7 16.35 8.88 2.44
C GLY A 7 15.24 9.70 1.77
N LEU A 8 15.54 10.93 1.36
CA LEU A 8 14.59 11.78 0.64
C LEU A 8 14.18 11.16 -0.70
N MET A 9 15.14 10.64 -1.48
CA MET A 9 14.86 9.97 -2.75
C MET A 9 13.97 8.74 -2.56
N LEU A 10 14.22 7.93 -1.54
CA LEU A 10 13.38 6.76 -1.23
C LEU A 10 11.95 7.17 -0.87
N VAL A 11 11.78 8.22 -0.05
CA VAL A 11 10.46 8.74 0.30
C VAL A 11 9.73 9.31 -0.92
N LEU A 12 10.42 10.01 -1.82
CA LEU A 12 9.83 10.53 -3.06
C LEU A 12 9.38 9.40 -4.00
N ILE A 13 10.20 8.37 -4.18
CA ILE A 13 9.85 7.19 -5.00
C ILE A 13 8.65 6.47 -4.40
N LEU A 14 8.63 6.29 -3.07
CA LEU A 14 7.52 5.66 -2.35
C LEU A 14 6.22 6.47 -2.49
N ALA A 15 6.29 7.79 -2.31
CA ALA A 15 5.14 8.67 -2.46
C ALA A 15 4.59 8.67 -3.90
N TYR A 16 5.48 8.69 -4.89
CA TYR A 16 5.09 8.60 -6.31
C TYR A 16 4.39 7.27 -6.63
N ALA A 17 4.98 6.15 -6.24
CA ALA A 17 4.42 4.83 -6.50
C ALA A 17 3.05 4.65 -5.84
N ASN A 18 2.90 5.10 -4.59
CA ASN A 18 1.63 5.03 -3.88
C ASN A 18 0.57 5.96 -4.51
N GLY A 19 0.92 7.21 -4.80
CA GLY A 19 -0.01 8.17 -5.41
C GLY A 19 -0.47 7.76 -6.81
N ALA A 20 0.43 7.26 -7.66
CA ALA A 20 0.11 6.82 -9.02
C ALA A 20 -0.87 5.62 -9.03
N ASN A 21 -0.71 4.70 -8.07
CA ASN A 21 -1.59 3.54 -7.93
C ASN A 21 -3.02 3.95 -7.53
N ASP A 22 -3.16 4.92 -6.63
CA ASP A 22 -4.46 5.35 -6.14
C ASP A 22 -5.22 6.20 -7.17
N VAL A 23 -4.52 7.10 -7.86
CA VAL A 23 -5.10 7.88 -8.98
C VAL A 23 -5.57 6.94 -10.10
N SER A 24 -4.77 5.94 -10.48
CA SER A 24 -5.12 5.00 -11.56
C SER A 24 -6.37 4.19 -11.24
N LYS A 25 -6.52 3.73 -9.98
CA LYS A 25 -7.72 3.01 -9.53
C LYS A 25 -8.96 3.90 -9.55
N ALA A 26 -8.85 5.14 -9.09
CA ALA A 26 -9.96 6.09 -9.10
C ALA A 26 -10.37 6.49 -10.53
N VAL A 27 -9.40 6.70 -11.42
CA VAL A 27 -9.66 6.99 -12.83
C VAL A 27 -10.34 5.81 -13.52
N ALA A 28 -9.93 4.57 -13.23
CA ALA A 28 -10.53 3.37 -13.83
C ALA A 28 -12.03 3.25 -13.51
N THR A 29 -12.47 3.59 -12.30
CA THR A 29 -13.89 3.58 -11.93
C THR A 29 -14.66 4.77 -12.52
N LEU A 30 -14.03 5.96 -12.59
CA LEU A 30 -14.64 7.15 -13.19
C LEU A 30 -14.88 6.99 -14.70
N VAL A 31 -13.90 6.41 -15.41
CA VAL A 31 -14.01 6.10 -16.84
C VAL A 31 -14.94 4.90 -17.05
N GLY A 32 -14.83 3.86 -16.22
CA GLY A 32 -15.66 2.65 -16.30
C GLY A 32 -17.15 2.89 -16.01
N SER A 33 -17.49 3.93 -15.25
CA SER A 33 -18.89 4.34 -15.01
C SER A 33 -19.50 5.19 -16.13
N GLY A 34 -18.72 5.60 -17.13
CA GLY A 34 -19.19 6.39 -18.28
C GLY A 34 -19.57 7.85 -17.95
N VAL A 35 -19.39 8.30 -16.70
CA VAL A 35 -19.81 9.63 -16.23
C VAL A 35 -18.87 10.75 -16.70
N THR A 36 -17.60 10.44 -17.03
CA THR A 36 -16.60 11.45 -17.42
C THR A 36 -15.63 10.96 -18.51
N ASN A 37 -15.19 11.87 -19.39
CA ASN A 37 -14.16 11.61 -20.39
C ASN A 37 -12.79 11.34 -19.73
N TYR A 38 -11.94 10.54 -20.36
CA TYR A 38 -10.61 10.13 -19.86
C TYR A 38 -9.74 11.29 -19.35
N HIS A 39 -9.65 12.38 -20.10
CA HIS A 39 -8.89 13.57 -19.71
C HIS A 39 -9.46 14.24 -18.44
N THR A 40 -10.78 14.31 -18.33
CA THR A 40 -11.48 14.88 -17.18
C THR A 40 -11.30 13.99 -15.94
N ALA A 41 -11.31 12.67 -16.12
CA ALA A 41 -11.10 11.71 -15.04
C ALA A 41 -9.69 11.82 -14.44
N ILE A 42 -8.66 11.93 -15.29
CA ILE A 42 -7.27 12.13 -14.82
C ILE A 42 -7.13 13.45 -14.06
N LEU A 43 -7.70 14.53 -14.60
CA LEU A 43 -7.62 15.84 -13.96
C LEU A 43 -8.29 15.83 -12.58
N TRP A 44 -9.48 15.23 -12.49
CA TRP A 44 -10.20 15.09 -11.21
C TRP A 44 -9.47 14.22 -10.21
N GLY A 45 -8.94 13.07 -10.63
CA GLY A 45 -8.14 12.20 -9.76
C GLY A 45 -6.91 12.92 -9.23
N THR A 46 -6.21 13.65 -10.09
CA THR A 46 -5.01 14.40 -9.71
C THR A 46 -5.33 15.51 -8.71
N ILE A 47 -6.41 16.27 -8.92
CA ILE A 47 -6.83 17.34 -8.00
C ILE A 47 -7.11 16.77 -6.61
N TRP A 48 -7.88 15.70 -6.51
CA TRP A 48 -8.21 15.10 -5.22
C TRP A 48 -7.01 14.47 -4.52
N THR A 49 -6.08 13.88 -5.27
CA THR A 49 -4.82 13.39 -4.70
C THR A 49 -3.94 14.52 -4.18
N MET A 50 -3.88 15.67 -4.88
CA MET A 50 -3.14 16.84 -4.41
C MET A 50 -3.77 17.44 -3.14
N LEU A 51 -5.09 17.56 -3.10
CA LEU A 51 -5.81 18.02 -1.90
C LEU A 51 -5.62 17.07 -0.72
N GLY A 52 -5.69 15.75 -0.99
CA GLY A 52 -5.40 14.71 -0.01
C GLY A 52 -3.97 14.79 0.51
N ALA A 53 -2.98 15.01 -0.36
CA ALA A 53 -1.58 15.15 0.00
C ALA A 53 -1.32 16.38 0.90
N VAL A 54 -1.93 17.53 0.59
CA VAL A 54 -1.83 18.74 1.44
C VAL A 54 -2.45 18.50 2.81
N THR A 55 -3.61 17.86 2.86
CA THR A 55 -4.30 17.52 4.12
C THR A 55 -3.53 16.48 4.92
N ALA A 56 -2.93 15.49 4.26
CA ALA A 56 -2.09 14.50 4.90
C ALA A 56 -0.81 15.13 5.44
N ALA A 57 -0.19 16.06 4.71
CA ALA A 57 1.02 16.76 5.14
C ALA A 57 0.78 17.60 6.40
N SER A 58 -0.40 18.24 6.52
CA SER A 58 -0.75 18.99 7.75
C SER A 58 -0.89 18.04 8.94
N TRP A 59 -1.52 16.88 8.75
CA TRP A 59 -1.68 15.86 9.80
C TRP A 59 -0.38 15.08 10.10
N ALA A 60 0.54 14.97 9.15
CA ALA A 60 1.78 14.20 9.28
C ALA A 60 2.62 14.66 10.47
N THR A 61 2.57 15.94 10.82
CA THR A 61 3.26 16.51 11.99
C THR A 61 2.74 15.92 13.31
N ALA A 62 1.43 15.73 13.45
CA ALA A 62 0.81 15.11 14.62
C ALA A 62 1.15 13.61 14.70
N MET A 63 1.14 12.90 13.57
CA MET A 63 1.56 11.49 13.50
C MET A 63 3.04 11.35 13.86
N LEU A 64 3.92 12.17 13.29
CA LEU A 64 5.36 12.15 13.57
C LEU A 64 5.63 12.38 15.06
N LYS A 65 4.90 13.30 15.69
CA LYS A 65 4.98 13.50 17.13
C LYS A 65 4.60 12.23 17.90
N THR A 66 3.47 11.59 17.55
CA THR A 66 3.04 10.33 18.18
C THR A 66 4.06 9.20 17.99
N PHE A 67 4.62 9.03 16.79
CA PHE A 67 5.62 7.98 16.52
C PHE A 67 6.94 8.22 17.26
N THR A 68 7.40 9.48 17.29
CA THR A 68 8.66 9.85 17.95
C THR A 68 8.57 9.81 19.48
N THR A 69 7.42 10.17 20.07
CA THR A 69 7.27 10.14 21.53
C THR A 69 6.73 8.83 22.08
N GLY A 70 5.94 8.09 21.30
CA GLY A 70 5.24 6.89 21.77
C GLY A 70 5.91 5.57 21.36
N ILE A 71 6.37 5.44 20.11
CA ILE A 71 6.84 4.14 19.56
C ILE A 71 8.37 4.04 19.57
N LEU A 72 9.08 5.13 19.27
CA LEU A 72 10.55 5.11 19.20
C LEU A 72 11.24 5.27 20.57
N LYS A 73 10.52 5.71 21.61
CA LYS A 73 11.02 5.79 22.99
C LYS A 73 10.75 4.53 23.80
N GLY A 74 9.78 3.71 23.40
CA GLY A 74 9.68 2.34 23.90
C GLY A 74 10.90 1.58 23.40
N GLU A 75 11.53 0.81 24.28
CA GLU A 75 12.74 0.01 24.03
C GLU A 75 12.71 -0.58 22.62
N ALA A 76 13.40 0.09 21.68
CA ALA A 76 13.43 -0.34 20.30
C ALA A 76 14.05 -1.74 20.32
N ALA A 77 13.25 -2.74 19.98
CA ALA A 77 13.69 -4.13 19.94
C ALA A 77 15.05 -4.18 19.24
N SER A 78 16.01 -4.88 19.84
CA SER A 78 17.39 -4.89 19.34
C SER A 78 17.42 -5.16 17.84
N PRO A 79 18.39 -4.62 17.08
CA PRO A 79 18.45 -4.81 15.62
C PRO A 79 18.34 -6.29 15.20
N VAL A 80 18.82 -7.20 16.05
CA VAL A 80 18.71 -8.65 15.89
C VAL A 80 17.26 -9.13 16.05
N ALA A 81 16.53 -8.68 17.08
CA ALA A 81 15.13 -9.02 17.29
C ALA A 81 14.24 -8.50 16.14
N MET A 82 14.52 -7.30 15.63
CA MET A 82 13.84 -6.75 14.45
C MET A 82 14.12 -7.61 13.20
N GLY A 83 15.37 -8.03 13.01
CA GLY A 83 15.75 -8.93 11.92
C GLY A 83 15.00 -10.27 11.96
N PHE A 84 14.91 -10.90 13.14
CA PHE A 84 14.12 -12.11 13.33
C PHE A 84 12.63 -11.88 13.06
N ALA A 85 12.06 -10.78 13.56
CA ALA A 85 10.65 -10.43 13.33
C ALA A 85 10.34 -10.25 11.84
N ILE A 86 11.22 -9.60 11.08
CA ILE A 86 11.07 -9.44 9.63
C ILE A 86 11.10 -10.80 8.92
N ILE A 87 12.01 -11.70 9.31
CA ILE A 87 12.14 -13.03 8.70
C ILE A 87 10.91 -13.90 9.01
N THR A 88 10.45 -13.92 10.26
CA THR A 88 9.27 -14.71 10.66
C THR A 88 8.00 -14.14 10.04
N ALA A 89 7.85 -12.81 10.00
CA ALA A 89 6.74 -12.15 9.30
C ALA A 89 6.75 -12.51 7.80
N ARG A 90 7.92 -12.49 7.15
CA ARG A 90 8.03 -12.87 5.73
C ARG A 90 7.68 -14.33 5.49
N ARG A 91 8.07 -15.23 6.39
CA ARG A 91 7.71 -16.65 6.31
C ARG A 91 6.19 -16.85 6.46
N HIS A 92 5.58 -16.15 7.41
CA HIS A 92 4.15 -16.21 7.62
C HIS A 92 3.37 -15.62 6.43
N MET A 93 3.82 -14.49 5.90
CA MET A 93 3.24 -13.86 4.70
C MET A 93 3.23 -14.83 3.51
N ARG A 94 4.32 -15.59 3.31
CA ARG A 94 4.40 -16.59 2.24
C ARG A 94 3.38 -17.72 2.42
N SER A 95 3.23 -18.24 3.65
CA SER A 95 2.21 -19.27 3.94
C SER A 95 0.78 -18.75 3.75
N TRP A 96 0.55 -17.48 4.06
CA TRP A 96 -0.72 -16.83 3.81
C TRP A 96 -0.99 -16.71 2.31
N GLU A 97 0.02 -16.36 1.52
CA GLU A 97 -0.08 -16.24 0.07
C GLU A 97 -0.40 -17.59 -0.59
N ASP A 98 0.28 -18.66 -0.18
CA ASP A 98 -0.03 -20.02 -0.63
C ASP A 98 -1.48 -20.42 -0.30
N SER A 99 -1.97 -20.02 0.87
CA SER A 99 -3.34 -20.31 1.31
C SER A 99 -4.38 -19.48 0.55
N ALA A 100 -4.08 -18.20 0.30
CA ALA A 100 -4.92 -17.31 -0.50
C ALA A 100 -5.00 -17.79 -1.96
N GLU A 101 -3.87 -18.25 -2.49
CA GLU A 101 -3.74 -18.87 -3.82
C GLU A 101 -4.65 -20.10 -3.95
N ALA A 102 -4.55 -21.03 -3.00
CA ALA A 102 -5.39 -22.22 -2.98
C ALA A 102 -6.89 -21.89 -2.89
N ARG A 103 -7.25 -20.93 -2.03
CA ARG A 103 -8.64 -20.50 -1.85
C ARG A 103 -9.20 -19.82 -3.09
N TRP A 104 -8.49 -18.86 -3.70
CA TRP A 104 -9.03 -18.20 -4.90
C TRP A 104 -9.19 -19.19 -6.04
N ARG A 105 -8.24 -20.12 -6.23
CA ARG A 105 -8.33 -21.14 -7.30
C ARG A 105 -9.57 -21.99 -7.15
N SER A 106 -9.93 -22.37 -5.92
CA SER A 106 -11.15 -23.12 -5.64
C SER A 106 -12.45 -22.33 -5.93
N LEU A 107 -12.42 -21.00 -5.79
CA LEU A 107 -13.59 -20.13 -6.02
C LEU A 107 -13.78 -19.80 -7.51
N VAL A 108 -12.69 -19.56 -8.24
CA VAL A 108 -12.72 -19.15 -9.66
C VAL A 108 -12.76 -20.35 -10.59
N PHE A 109 -12.09 -21.44 -10.22
CA PHE A 109 -12.12 -22.71 -10.94
C PHE A 109 -12.67 -23.79 -10.02
N PRO A 110 -13.97 -23.77 -9.69
CA PRO A 110 -14.57 -24.87 -8.98
C PRO A 110 -14.37 -26.13 -9.81
N ALA A 111 -13.72 -27.14 -9.23
CA ALA A 111 -13.56 -28.43 -9.88
C ALA A 111 -14.96 -28.89 -10.30
N SER A 112 -15.18 -29.10 -11.61
CA SER A 112 -16.41 -29.72 -12.09
C SER A 112 -16.55 -31.01 -11.32
N SER A 113 -17.59 -31.12 -10.48
CA SER A 113 -17.92 -32.35 -9.79
C SER A 113 -18.22 -33.40 -10.87
N GLY A 114 -17.18 -34.15 -11.23
CA GLY A 114 -17.30 -35.37 -11.99
C GLY A 114 -18.05 -36.36 -11.13
N SER A 115 -19.38 -36.29 -11.20
CA SER A 115 -20.29 -37.38 -10.94
C SER A 115 -19.89 -38.54 -11.85
N ARG A 116 -18.91 -39.35 -11.43
CA ARG A 116 -18.77 -40.72 -11.91
C ARG A 116 -19.88 -41.51 -11.25
N SER A 117 -20.97 -41.65 -12.01
CA SER A 117 -21.90 -42.78 -11.95
C SER A 117 -21.16 -44.10 -12.03
#